data_AF-A0A7K7NQZ5-F1
#
_entry.id   AF-A0A7K7NQZ5-F1
#
_cell.length_a   1.000
_cell.length_b   1.000
_cell.length_c   1.000
_cell.angle_alpha   90.00
_cell.angle_beta   90.00
_cell.angle_gamma   90.00
#
_symmetry.space_group_name_H-M   'P 1'
#
loop_
_entity.id
_entity.type
_entity.pdbx_description
1 polymer ?
#
loop_
_entity_poly.entity_id
_entity_poly.type
_entity_poly.pdbx_seq_one_letter_code
_entity_poly.pdbx_strand_id
1 'polypeptide(L)'
;SILPSPAPPSLPDRFRMFRSCEWEVLERSLNILQASDFYWGPLSVGEAHAKLQREPVGTYLVRDSSQGNCLFSLSVRMPTGPVSLRISFQEGYFRLKNWFSDCVVQLLELVVAGTRNNPLHFDEMGGTPLV
;
A
#
# COMPACT_ATOMS: atom_id res chain seq x y z
N SER A 1 -21.47 28.06 -28.24
CA SER A 1 -20.50 27.72 -27.19
C SER A 1 -21.11 26.71 -26.23
N ILE A 2 -20.63 25.46 -26.22
CA ILE A 2 -20.66 24.57 -25.05
C ILE A 2 -19.40 23.73 -25.16
N LEU A 3 -18.39 24.05 -24.36
CA LEU A 3 -17.18 23.22 -24.24
C LEU A 3 -17.60 21.95 -23.47
N PRO A 4 -17.28 20.73 -23.94
CA PRO A 4 -17.56 19.53 -23.15
C PRO A 4 -16.77 19.59 -21.84
N SER A 5 -17.45 19.35 -20.72
CA SER A 5 -16.85 19.23 -19.40
C SER A 5 -15.71 18.20 -19.47
N PRO A 6 -14.52 18.49 -18.92
CA PRO A 6 -13.48 17.46 -18.80
C PRO A 6 -14.04 16.31 -17.96
N ALA A 7 -13.97 15.10 -18.50
CA ALA A 7 -14.29 13.90 -17.74
C ALA A 7 -13.38 13.84 -16.51
N PRO A 8 -13.88 13.39 -15.35
CA PRO A 8 -13.03 13.15 -14.19
C PRO A 8 -11.87 12.23 -14.60
N PRO A 9 -10.67 12.39 -14.03
CA PRO A 9 -9.51 11.60 -14.39
C PRO A 9 -9.87 10.12 -14.28
N SER A 10 -9.86 9.42 -15.42
CA SER A 10 -10.23 8.02 -15.49
C SER A 10 -9.23 7.20 -14.70
N LEU A 11 -9.67 6.62 -13.58
CA LEU A 11 -8.84 5.69 -12.81
C LEU A 11 -8.47 4.48 -13.67
N PRO A 12 -7.32 3.84 -13.42
CA PRO A 12 -6.91 2.62 -14.11
C PRO A 12 -8.01 1.55 -14.07
N ASP A 13 -8.22 0.81 -15.18
CA ASP A 13 -9.33 -0.15 -15.34
C ASP A 13 -9.44 -1.19 -14.21
N ARG A 14 -8.33 -1.48 -13.52
CA ARG A 14 -8.26 -2.37 -12.34
C ARG A 14 -9.15 -1.94 -11.17
N PHE A 15 -9.55 -0.67 -11.10
CA PHE A 15 -10.41 -0.15 -10.03
C PHE A 15 -11.91 -0.22 -10.37
N ARG A 16 -12.30 -0.58 -11.60
CA ARG A 16 -13.72 -0.75 -11.99
C ARG A 16 -14.40 -1.98 -11.39
N MET A 17 -13.67 -2.79 -10.65
CA MET A 17 -14.14 -4.08 -10.11
C MET A 17 -14.98 -3.94 -8.82
N PHE A 18 -15.09 -2.73 -8.25
CA PHE A 18 -15.70 -2.49 -6.94
C PHE A 18 -17.15 -2.01 -7.02
N ARG A 19 -17.97 -2.40 -6.03
CA ARG A 19 -19.35 -1.89 -5.90
C ARG A 19 -19.35 -0.39 -5.54
N SER A 20 -20.47 0.29 -5.77
CA SER A 20 -20.58 1.74 -5.53
C SER A 20 -20.21 2.17 -4.10
N CYS A 21 -20.52 1.39 -3.07
CA CYS A 21 -20.13 1.73 -1.69
C CYS A 21 -18.63 1.48 -1.41
N GLU A 22 -18.03 0.49 -2.07
CA GLU A 22 -16.60 0.20 -1.95
C GLU A 22 -15.75 1.27 -2.65
N TRP A 23 -16.33 1.90 -3.68
CA TRP A 23 -15.74 3.04 -4.36
C TRP A 23 -15.48 4.22 -3.41
N GLU A 24 -16.47 4.62 -2.61
CA GLU A 24 -16.32 5.76 -1.69
C GLU A 24 -15.20 5.52 -0.67
N VAL A 25 -15.05 4.28 -0.20
CA VAL A 25 -13.96 3.89 0.70
C VAL A 25 -12.61 3.97 0.00
N LEU A 26 -12.52 3.40 -1.20
CA LEU A 26 -11.30 3.43 -1.99
C LEU A 26 -10.87 4.86 -2.34
N GLU A 27 -11.78 5.69 -2.81
CA GLU A 27 -11.52 7.08 -3.20
C GLU A 27 -11.04 7.92 -2.00
N ARG A 28 -11.72 7.81 -0.84
CA ARG A 28 -11.30 8.47 0.39
C ARG A 28 -9.90 8.03 0.82
N SER A 29 -9.66 6.72 0.82
CA SER A 29 -8.37 6.14 1.20
C SER A 29 -7.24 6.59 0.26
N LEU A 30 -7.51 6.62 -1.05
CA LEU A 30 -6.58 7.10 -2.08
C LEU A 30 -6.18 8.55 -1.88
N ASN A 31 -7.14 9.44 -1.59
CA ASN A 31 -6.87 10.86 -1.37
C ASN A 31 -5.92 11.08 -0.17
N ILE A 32 -6.12 10.33 0.92
CA ILE A 32 -5.25 10.39 2.11
C ILE A 32 -3.87 9.82 1.78
N LEU A 33 -3.82 8.68 1.08
CA LEU A 33 -2.58 8.03 0.70
C LEU A 33 -1.73 8.92 -0.23
N GLN A 34 -2.35 9.60 -1.19
CA GLN A 34 -1.69 10.53 -2.10
C GLN A 34 -1.07 11.75 -1.40
N ALA A 35 -1.62 12.15 -0.24
CA ALA A 35 -1.06 13.22 0.59
C ALA A 35 0.07 12.74 1.52
N SER A 36 0.38 11.44 1.53
CA SER A 36 1.38 10.84 2.43
C SER A 36 2.76 10.75 1.77
N ASP A 37 3.81 11.14 2.48
CA ASP A 37 5.19 11.16 1.97
C ASP A 37 5.80 9.77 1.69
N PHE A 38 5.17 8.72 2.23
CA PHE A 38 5.60 7.34 2.01
C PHE A 38 4.93 6.67 0.79
N TYR A 39 4.02 7.36 0.09
CA TYR A 39 3.39 6.85 -1.13
C TYR A 39 4.13 7.34 -2.38
N TRP A 40 4.56 6.39 -3.20
CA TRP A 40 5.39 6.64 -4.38
C TRP A 40 4.66 6.44 -5.72
N GLY A 41 3.34 6.19 -5.69
CA GLY A 41 2.57 5.98 -6.91
C GLY A 41 3.04 4.76 -7.72
N PRO A 42 3.04 4.85 -9.06
CA PRO A 42 3.50 3.78 -9.93
C PRO A 42 5.03 3.61 -9.85
N LEU A 43 5.46 2.71 -8.98
CA LEU A 43 6.86 2.34 -8.78
C LEU A 43 7.01 0.82 -8.95
N SER A 44 8.03 0.38 -9.71
CA SER A 44 8.28 -1.05 -9.87
C SER A 44 8.85 -1.67 -8.58
N VAL A 45 8.76 -3.00 -8.47
CA VAL A 45 9.37 -3.74 -7.34
C VAL A 45 10.88 -3.46 -7.29
N GLY A 46 11.56 -3.49 -8.43
CA GLY A 46 13.01 -3.31 -8.51
C GLY A 46 13.45 -1.91 -8.08
N GLU A 47 12.75 -0.86 -8.52
CA GLU A 47 13.04 0.51 -8.09
C GLU A 47 12.77 0.72 -6.59
N ALA A 48 11.68 0.15 -6.07
CA ALA A 48 11.38 0.18 -4.65
C ALA A 48 12.47 -0.50 -3.82
N HIS A 49 12.92 -1.69 -4.25
CA HIS A 49 14.00 -2.42 -3.59
C HIS A 49 15.32 -1.65 -3.68
N ALA A 50 15.66 -1.10 -4.83
CA ALA A 50 16.87 -0.29 -5.00
C ALA A 50 16.89 0.93 -4.07
N LYS A 51 15.76 1.61 -3.89
CA LYS A 51 15.61 2.72 -2.94
C LYS A 51 15.84 2.24 -1.50
N LEU A 52 15.16 1.17 -1.10
CA LEU A 52 15.22 0.64 0.26
C LEU A 52 16.54 -0.05 0.61
N GLN A 53 17.36 -0.44 -0.37
CA GLN A 53 18.56 -1.23 -0.17
C GLN A 53 19.54 -0.60 0.83
N ARG A 54 19.63 0.74 0.82
CA ARG A 54 20.54 1.53 1.67
C ARG A 54 19.85 2.26 2.81
N GLU A 55 18.55 2.08 2.97
CA GLU A 55 17.78 2.66 4.07
C GLU A 55 17.95 1.83 5.35
N PRO A 56 17.63 2.40 6.53
CA PRO A 56 17.54 1.65 7.78
C PRO A 56 16.57 0.46 7.70
N VAL A 57 16.83 -0.56 8.52
CA VAL A 57 15.89 -1.68 8.68
C VAL A 57 14.58 -1.17 9.27
N GLY A 58 13.46 -1.64 8.71
CA GLY A 58 12.11 -1.22 9.06
C GLY A 58 11.57 -0.07 8.20
N THR A 59 12.42 0.67 7.49
CA THR A 59 11.97 1.71 6.55
C THR A 59 11.09 1.08 5.47
N TYR A 60 9.97 1.73 5.16
CA TYR A 60 9.00 1.24 4.21
C TYR A 60 8.55 2.32 3.21
N LEU A 61 7.94 1.86 2.13
CA LEU A 61 7.21 2.70 1.20
C LEU A 61 5.99 1.96 0.63
N VAL A 62 5.00 2.71 0.21
CA VAL A 62 3.81 2.20 -0.49
C VAL A 62 3.89 2.58 -1.96
N ARG A 63 3.52 1.65 -2.82
CA ARG A 63 3.48 1.84 -4.27
C ARG A 63 2.27 1.14 -4.87
N ASP A 64 1.93 1.51 -6.10
CA ASP A 64 0.97 0.75 -6.88
C ASP A 64 1.45 -0.68 -7.09
N SER A 65 0.51 -1.62 -7.04
CA SER A 65 0.77 -3.01 -7.41
C SER A 65 0.66 -3.18 -8.93
N SER A 66 1.62 -3.88 -9.52
CA SER A 66 1.60 -4.27 -10.93
C SER A 66 0.69 -5.48 -11.22
N GLN A 67 0.06 -6.07 -10.20
CA GLN A 67 -0.79 -7.25 -10.32
C GLN A 67 -2.27 -6.90 -10.22
N GLY A 68 -3.06 -7.47 -11.14
CA GLY A 68 -4.44 -7.05 -11.39
C GLY A 68 -5.42 -7.20 -10.22
N ASN A 69 -5.11 -8.02 -9.20
CA ASN A 69 -5.98 -8.25 -8.04
C ASN A 69 -5.52 -7.53 -6.75
N CYS A 70 -4.46 -6.72 -6.81
CA CYS A 70 -3.98 -5.96 -5.66
C CYS A 70 -3.78 -4.51 -6.10
N LEU A 71 -4.27 -3.57 -5.30
CA LEU A 71 -4.22 -2.15 -5.65
C LEU A 71 -2.85 -1.56 -5.30
N PHE A 72 -2.32 -1.94 -4.14
CA PHE A 72 -1.07 -1.42 -3.61
C PHE A 72 -0.13 -2.52 -3.14
N SER A 73 1.11 -2.15 -2.91
CA SER A 73 2.13 -2.97 -2.28
C SER A 73 2.90 -2.15 -1.25
N LEU A 74 3.16 -2.76 -0.09
CA LEU A 74 4.09 -2.28 0.92
C LEU A 74 5.46 -2.88 0.65
N SER A 75 6.49 -2.07 0.44
CA SER A 75 7.87 -2.53 0.36
C SER A 75 8.62 -2.10 1.61
N VAL A 76 9.38 -3.01 2.22
CA VAL A 76 10.03 -2.78 3.52
C VAL A 76 11.48 -3.26 3.45
N ARG A 77 12.40 -2.49 4.04
CA ARG A 77 13.79 -2.90 4.24
C ARG A 77 13.91 -3.88 5.42
N MET A 78 14.22 -5.14 5.15
CA MET A 78 14.44 -6.17 6.18
C MET A 78 15.93 -6.38 6.40
N PRO A 79 16.36 -7.06 7.48
CA PRO A 79 17.78 -7.38 7.67
C PRO A 79 18.41 -8.09 6.46
N THR A 80 17.69 -9.04 5.87
CA THR A 80 18.14 -9.86 4.73
C THR A 80 18.05 -9.14 3.38
N GLY A 81 17.28 -8.07 3.28
CA GLY A 81 17.02 -7.37 2.02
C GLY A 81 15.66 -6.69 2.01
N PRO A 82 15.39 -5.81 1.05
CA PRO A 82 14.06 -5.31 0.79
C PRO A 82 13.10 -6.45 0.41
N VAL A 83 11.88 -6.42 0.94
CA VAL A 83 10.79 -7.34 0.57
C VAL A 83 9.54 -6.54 0.18
N SER A 84 8.64 -7.14 -0.59
CA SER A 84 7.35 -6.53 -0.94
C SER A 84 6.18 -7.41 -0.56
N LEU A 85 5.17 -6.79 0.06
CA LEU A 85 3.90 -7.39 0.44
C LEU A 85 2.78 -6.72 -0.31
N ARG A 86 1.73 -7.47 -0.60
CA ARG A 86 0.57 -6.96 -1.32
C ARG A 86 -0.50 -6.54 -0.34
N ILE A 87 -1.16 -5.44 -0.66
CA ILE A 87 -2.36 -4.97 0.03
C ILE A 87 -3.55 -5.26 -0.89
N SER A 88 -4.39 -6.19 -0.47
CA SER A 88 -5.64 -6.49 -1.19
C SER A 88 -6.77 -5.59 -0.71
N PHE A 89 -7.80 -5.43 -1.52
CA PHE A 89 -9.03 -4.71 -1.17
C PHE A 89 -10.23 -5.62 -1.43
N GLN A 90 -10.99 -5.93 -0.40
CA GLN A 90 -12.12 -6.84 -0.45
C GLN A 90 -13.16 -6.43 0.58
N GLU A 91 -14.44 -6.39 0.17
CA GLU A 91 -15.59 -6.09 1.05
C GLU A 91 -15.47 -4.74 1.76
N GLY A 92 -14.86 -3.75 1.09
CA GLY A 92 -14.63 -2.42 1.65
C GLY A 92 -13.43 -2.30 2.60
N TYR A 93 -12.57 -3.32 2.71
CA TYR A 93 -11.39 -3.29 3.58
C TYR A 93 -10.10 -3.55 2.82
N PHE A 94 -9.07 -2.75 3.12
CA PHE A 94 -7.68 -3.02 2.78
C PHE A 94 -7.12 -4.05 3.76
N ARG A 95 -6.39 -5.05 3.24
CA ARG A 95 -5.87 -6.16 4.05
C ARG A 95 -4.38 -6.38 3.81
N LEU A 96 -3.65 -6.62 4.90
CA LEU A 96 -2.25 -7.00 4.89
C LEU A 96 -2.01 -8.07 5.97
N LYS A 97 -1.74 -9.31 5.56
CA LYS A 97 -1.71 -10.46 6.48
C LYS A 97 -3.02 -10.50 7.31
N ASN A 98 -2.93 -10.38 8.63
CA ASN A 98 -4.08 -10.42 9.54
C ASN A 98 -4.63 -9.02 9.88
N TRP A 99 -4.01 -7.96 9.36
CA TRP A 99 -4.39 -6.58 9.60
C TRP A 99 -5.38 -6.12 8.53
N PHE A 100 -6.35 -5.30 8.94
CA PHE A 100 -7.30 -4.71 8.03
C PHE A 100 -7.83 -3.36 8.52
N SER A 101 -8.16 -2.49 7.57
CA SER A 101 -8.80 -1.20 7.80
C SER A 101 -9.47 -0.75 6.50
N ASP A 102 -10.44 0.14 6.57
CA ASP A 102 -11.06 0.82 5.43
C ASP A 102 -10.16 1.92 4.83
N CYS A 103 -9.00 2.20 5.43
CA CYS A 103 -8.01 3.17 4.95
C CYS A 103 -6.60 2.57 4.93
N VAL A 104 -5.85 2.76 3.84
CA VAL A 104 -4.48 2.23 3.72
C VAL A 104 -3.54 2.86 4.74
N VAL A 105 -3.69 4.16 5.00
CA VAL A 105 -2.83 4.87 5.96
C VAL A 105 -3.08 4.34 7.38
N GLN A 106 -4.35 4.18 7.78
CA GLN A 106 -4.69 3.61 9.08
C GLN A 106 -4.26 2.14 9.20
N LEU A 107 -4.39 1.35 8.13
CA LEU A 107 -3.85 -0.01 8.07
C LEU A 107 -2.35 -0.01 8.41
N LEU A 108 -1.58 0.92 7.85
CA LEU A 108 -0.14 1.00 8.08
C LEU A 108 0.19 1.49 9.49
N GLU A 109 -0.55 2.45 10.03
CA GLU A 109 -0.42 2.88 11.43
C GLU A 109 -0.63 1.70 12.40
N LEU A 110 -1.66 0.88 12.15
CA LEU A 110 -1.92 -0.34 12.92
C LEU A 110 -0.78 -1.34 12.81
N VAL A 111 -0.27 -1.59 11.59
CA VAL A 111 0.85 -2.52 11.36
C VAL A 111 2.12 -2.00 12.04
N VAL A 112 2.45 -0.71 11.91
CA VAL A 112 3.60 -0.09 12.59
C VAL A 112 3.45 -0.25 14.10
N ALA A 113 2.30 0.10 14.68
CA ALA A 113 2.06 -0.03 16.11
C ALA A 113 2.16 -1.47 16.61
N GLY A 114 1.57 -2.42 15.89
CA GLY A 114 1.60 -3.84 16.25
C GLY A 114 2.99 -4.47 16.16
N THR A 115 3.81 -3.99 15.22
CA THR A 115 5.11 -4.60 14.92
C THR A 115 6.23 -4.10 15.82
N ARG A 116 5.97 -3.04 16.60
CA ARG A 116 6.85 -2.61 17.70
C ARG A 116 7.05 -3.69 18.76
N ASN A 117 5.99 -4.42 19.09
CA ASN A 117 6.02 -5.47 20.13
C ASN A 117 6.08 -6.89 19.54
N ASN A 118 5.57 -7.07 18.32
CA ASN A 118 5.60 -8.35 17.62
C ASN A 118 6.10 -8.16 16.18
N PRO A 119 7.43 -8.17 15.99
CA PRO A 119 8.05 -7.88 14.70
C PRO A 119 7.52 -8.78 13.58
N LEU A 120 7.35 -8.24 12.37
CA LEU A 120 6.83 -9.03 11.25
C LEU A 120 7.83 -10.12 10.87
N HIS A 121 7.43 -11.38 11.00
CA HIS A 121 8.21 -12.51 10.51
C HIS A 121 8.01 -12.70 9.01
N PHE A 122 9.12 -12.81 8.27
CA PHE A 122 9.15 -13.08 6.83
C PHE A 122 9.91 -14.34 6.47
N ASP A 123 10.73 -14.86 7.38
CA ASP A 123 11.36 -16.18 7.34
C ASP A 123 11.93 -16.56 8.74
N GLU A 124 12.46 -17.77 8.89
CA GLU A 124 12.91 -18.40 10.16
C GLU A 124 13.94 -17.60 11.01
N MET A 125 14.46 -16.46 10.53
CA MET A 125 15.52 -15.68 11.19
C MET A 125 15.04 -14.43 11.95
N GLY A 126 13.83 -14.47 12.52
CA GLY A 126 13.31 -13.41 13.40
C GLY A 126 12.50 -12.31 12.68
N GLY A 127 11.67 -11.58 13.42
CA GLY A 127 10.78 -10.59 12.85
C GLY A 127 11.39 -9.18 12.76
N THR A 128 10.78 -8.30 11.97
CA THR A 128 11.23 -6.89 11.77
C THR A 128 10.14 -5.88 12.15
N PRO A 129 10.41 -4.91 13.04
CA PRO A 129 9.49 -3.79 13.30
C PRO A 129 9.53 -2.80 12.14
N LEU A 130 8.39 -2.19 11.81
CA LEU A 130 8.35 -1.07 10.87
C LEU A 130 8.65 0.24 11.61
N VAL A 131 9.39 1.15 10.97
CA VAL A 131 9.75 2.47 11.49
C VAL A 131 9.24 3.59 10.61
#